data_AF-A0AA37RYL3-F1
#
_entry.id   AF-A0AA37RYL3-F1
#
_cell.length_a   1.000
_cell.length_b   1.000
_cell.length_c   1.000
_cell.angle_alpha   90.00
_cell.angle_beta   90.00
_cell.angle_gamma   90.00
#
_symmetry.space_group_name_H-M   'P 1'
#
loop_
_entity.id
_entity.type
_entity.pdbx_description
1 polymer ?
#
loop_
_entity_poly.entity_id
_entity_poly.type
_entity_poly.pdbx_seq_one_letter_code
_entity_poly.pdbx_strand_id
1 'polypeptide(L)'
;MVHLNETNCVGCTLCAIACPFGAISLDGSRPIGLANSYDVHIPSNIHSSNPSTSTPSCFGKDILAWEPGVKSIAIKCDLCQSNPEGPACAAACPTQAIFFANEKQVAGAAKSKREQAACSGADINLLGNQNGASSAELRAKLNKENSHDLA
;
A
#
# COMPACT_ATOMS: atom_id res chain seq x y z
N MET A 1 -8.17 1.15 -10.85
CA MET A 1 -6.71 1.07 -10.62
C MET A 1 -6.02 1.90 -11.68
N VAL A 2 -4.97 2.66 -11.33
CA VAL A 2 -4.17 3.43 -12.30
C VAL A 2 -2.97 2.58 -12.74
N HIS A 3 -2.82 2.39 -14.07
CA HIS A 3 -1.72 1.66 -14.71
C HIS A 3 -0.71 2.65 -15.31
N LEU A 4 0.57 2.37 -15.17
CA LEU A 4 1.67 3.18 -15.71
C LEU A 4 2.23 2.48 -16.95
N ASN A 5 2.56 3.26 -17.97
CA ASN A 5 3.25 2.76 -19.15
C ASN A 5 4.71 3.22 -19.11
N GLU A 6 5.63 2.29 -18.86
CA GLU A 6 7.04 2.60 -18.64
C GLU A 6 7.74 3.08 -19.93
N THR A 7 7.26 2.63 -21.10
CA THR A 7 7.83 3.03 -22.40
C THR A 7 7.60 4.51 -22.67
N ASN A 8 6.41 5.02 -22.37
CA ASN A 8 6.02 6.41 -22.59
C ASN A 8 6.42 7.34 -21.43
N CYS A 9 6.81 6.79 -20.28
CA CYS A 9 7.27 7.59 -19.16
C CYS A 9 8.57 8.32 -19.52
N VAL A 10 8.56 9.65 -19.40
CA VAL A 10 9.74 10.52 -19.65
C VAL A 10 10.45 10.95 -18.37
N GLY A 11 9.99 10.47 -17.20
CA GLY A 11 10.60 10.82 -15.92
C GLY A 11 10.33 12.25 -15.44
N CYS A 12 9.24 12.90 -15.87
CA CYS A 12 8.93 14.29 -15.51
C CYS A 12 8.48 14.52 -14.06
N THR A 13 8.35 13.46 -13.25
CA THR A 13 8.03 13.46 -11.80
C THR A 13 6.69 14.06 -11.37
N LEU A 14 5.93 14.68 -12.28
CA LEU A 14 4.65 15.34 -11.98
C LEU A 14 3.63 14.40 -11.32
N CYS A 15 3.59 13.14 -11.75
CA CYS A 15 2.69 12.14 -11.16
C CYS A 15 2.99 11.87 -9.68
N ALA A 16 4.26 11.85 -9.28
CA ALA A 16 4.66 11.64 -7.89
C ALA A 16 4.27 12.83 -7.01
N ILE A 17 4.47 14.05 -7.49
CA ILE A 17 4.08 15.29 -6.78
C ILE A 17 2.56 15.39 -6.66
N ALA A 18 1.82 15.00 -7.70
CA ALA A 18 0.36 15.05 -7.69
C ALA A 18 -0.27 13.96 -6.79
N CYS A 19 0.47 12.92 -6.42
CA CYS A 19 -0.08 11.81 -5.64
C CYS A 19 -0.22 12.22 -4.16
N PRO A 20 -1.45 12.31 -3.61
CA PRO A 20 -1.65 12.74 -2.22
C PRO A 20 -1.17 11.71 -1.20
N PHE A 21 -0.97 10.46 -1.63
CA PHE A 21 -0.53 9.36 -0.78
C PHE A 21 0.97 9.11 -0.87
N GLY A 22 1.70 9.81 -1.75
CA GLY A 22 3.13 9.56 -1.98
C GLY A 22 3.43 8.14 -2.46
N ALA A 23 2.49 7.50 -3.15
CA ALA A 23 2.56 6.08 -3.52
C ALA A 23 3.29 5.81 -4.85
N ILE A 24 4.02 6.80 -5.38
CA ILE A 24 4.74 6.72 -6.65
C ILE A 24 6.20 7.07 -6.39
N SER A 25 7.09 6.15 -6.74
CA SER A 25 8.54 6.32 -6.66
C SER A 25 9.12 6.41 -8.07
N LEU A 26 10.28 7.04 -8.23
CA LEU A 26 10.99 7.16 -9.50
C LEU A 26 12.26 6.33 -9.39
N ASP A 27 12.38 5.30 -10.23
CA ASP A 27 13.57 4.44 -10.27
C ASP A 27 13.65 3.81 -11.67
N GLY A 28 14.76 3.15 -12.02
CA GLY A 28 14.95 2.55 -13.33
C GLY A 28 15.90 1.36 -13.31
N SER A 29 15.73 0.46 -14.28
CA SER A 29 16.64 -0.67 -14.43
C SER A 29 18.02 -0.19 -14.88
N ARG A 30 19.06 -0.64 -14.18
CA ARG A 30 20.45 -0.40 -14.58
C ARG A 30 20.79 -1.23 -15.83
N PRO A 31 21.46 -0.64 -16.83
CA PRO A 31 21.96 -1.42 -17.95
C PRO A 31 23.05 -2.40 -17.49
N ILE A 32 23.02 -3.60 -18.05
CA ILE A 32 24.01 -4.65 -17.78
C ILE A 32 25.38 -4.16 -18.25
N GLY A 33 26.35 -4.07 -17.33
CA GLY A 33 27.73 -3.66 -17.63
C GLY A 33 28.09 -2.22 -17.27
N LEU A 34 27.17 -1.44 -16.68
CA LEU A 34 27.51 -0.13 -16.10
C LEU A 34 27.99 -0.30 -14.65
N ALA A 35 29.09 0.36 -14.30
CA ALA A 35 29.65 0.28 -12.95
C ALA A 35 28.66 0.87 -11.91
N ASN A 36 28.45 0.15 -10.81
CA ASN A 36 27.60 0.60 -9.69
C ASN A 36 28.25 1.69 -8.82
N SER A 37 29.50 2.05 -9.12
CA SER A 37 30.28 3.07 -8.43
C SER A 37 31.25 3.71 -9.41
N TYR A 38 31.36 5.02 -9.38
CA TYR A 38 32.37 5.76 -10.12
C TYR A 38 33.69 5.74 -9.31
N ASP A 39 34.83 5.60 -9.99
CA ASP A 39 36.16 5.59 -9.33
C ASP A 39 36.60 6.97 -8.79
N VAL A 40 35.96 8.05 -9.26
CA VAL A 40 36.31 9.44 -8.90
C VAL A 40 35.41 9.95 -7.79
N HIS A 41 35.88 10.06 -6.54
CA HIS A 41 35.09 10.66 -5.46
C HIS A 41 34.52 12.05 -5.84
N ILE A 42 33.23 12.13 -6.14
CA ILE A 42 32.53 13.40 -6.41
C ILE A 42 32.06 13.96 -5.06
N PRO A 43 32.57 15.13 -4.63
CA PRO A 43 32.25 15.69 -3.32
C PRO A 43 30.79 16.15 -3.25
N SER A 44 30.13 15.93 -2.11
CA SER A 44 28.74 16.31 -1.81
C SER A 44 28.51 17.82 -1.67
N ASN A 45 29.10 18.64 -2.55
CA ASN A 45 28.80 20.07 -2.58
C ASN A 45 27.39 20.31 -3.16
N ILE A 46 26.80 21.47 -2.86
CA ILE A 46 25.39 21.83 -3.17
C ILE A 46 25.08 21.87 -4.70
N HIS A 47 26.07 21.62 -5.55
CA HIS A 47 25.93 21.47 -7.00
C HIS A 47 26.53 20.18 -7.58
N SER A 48 26.98 19.23 -6.76
CA SER A 48 27.42 17.92 -7.25
C SER A 48 26.21 17.16 -7.75
N SER A 49 26.19 16.92 -9.05
CA SER A 49 25.15 16.27 -9.84
C SER A 49 25.06 14.75 -9.55
N ASN A 50 25.33 14.34 -8.32
CA ASN A 50 25.49 12.96 -7.92
C ASN A 50 24.67 12.66 -6.66
N PRO A 51 23.54 11.96 -6.79
CA PRO A 51 22.68 11.64 -5.67
C PRO A 51 23.25 10.56 -4.73
N SER A 52 24.33 9.87 -5.10
CA SER A 52 24.94 8.79 -4.28
C SER A 52 25.51 9.29 -2.95
N THR A 53 25.69 10.61 -2.78
CA THR A 53 26.18 11.23 -1.53
C THR A 53 25.10 11.99 -0.75
N SER A 54 23.85 11.88 -1.15
CA SER A 54 22.74 12.51 -0.43
C SER A 54 22.35 11.66 0.77
N THR A 55 22.75 12.11 1.96
CA THR A 55 22.23 11.58 3.23
C THR A 55 20.69 11.51 3.20
N PRO A 56 20.09 10.39 3.65
CA PRO A 56 18.66 10.08 3.46
C PRO A 56 17.71 10.85 4.38
N SER A 57 18.15 11.96 5.00
CA SER A 57 17.38 12.60 6.08
C SER A 57 16.33 13.62 5.61
N CYS A 58 16.06 13.75 4.30
CA CYS A 58 15.09 14.73 3.79
C CYS A 58 14.11 14.07 2.82
N PHE A 59 12.81 14.24 3.10
CA PHE A 59 11.69 13.83 2.24
C PHE A 59 11.82 14.46 0.83
N GLY A 60 11.63 13.66 -0.23
CA GLY A 60 11.64 14.14 -1.62
C GLY A 60 12.96 14.01 -2.38
N LYS A 61 14.01 13.39 -1.81
CA LYS A 61 15.23 13.06 -2.58
C LYS A 61 14.99 11.98 -3.64
N ASP A 62 14.12 11.01 -3.37
CA ASP A 62 13.83 9.91 -4.30
C ASP A 62 13.16 10.39 -5.60
N ILE A 63 12.42 11.50 -5.57
CA ILE A 63 11.80 12.06 -6.79
C ILE A 63 12.78 12.90 -7.63
N LEU A 64 13.91 13.34 -7.06
CA LEU A 64 14.93 14.13 -7.75
C LEU A 64 16.24 13.35 -7.95
N ALA A 65 16.32 12.11 -7.46
CA ALA A 65 17.45 11.23 -7.64
C ALA A 65 17.53 10.81 -9.11
N TRP A 66 18.70 11.03 -9.72
CA TRP A 66 18.98 10.62 -11.09
C TRP A 66 20.36 9.97 -11.17
N GLU A 67 20.46 8.88 -11.91
CA GLU A 67 21.73 8.19 -12.10
C GLU A 67 22.11 8.23 -13.59
N PRO A 68 23.36 8.58 -13.93
CA PRO A 68 23.82 8.54 -15.31
C PRO A 68 23.59 7.16 -15.94
N GLY A 69 22.97 7.13 -17.12
CA GLY A 69 22.70 5.89 -17.85
C GLY A 69 21.48 5.09 -17.38
N VAL A 70 20.78 5.53 -16.32
CA VAL A 70 19.52 4.93 -15.87
C VAL A 70 18.35 5.83 -16.24
N LYS A 71 17.36 5.28 -16.94
CA LYS A 71 16.11 6.00 -17.25
C LYS A 71 15.23 6.02 -16.00
N SER A 72 15.02 7.20 -15.42
CA SER A 72 14.07 7.38 -14.31
C SER A 72 12.63 7.17 -14.81
N ILE A 73 11.98 6.09 -14.35
CA ILE A 73 10.59 5.76 -14.68
C ILE A 73 9.74 5.75 -13.41
N ALA A 74 8.46 6.12 -13.55
CA ALA A 74 7.53 6.09 -12.44
C ALA A 74 7.15 4.64 -12.13
N ILE A 75 7.28 4.27 -10.86
CA ILE A 75 6.94 2.96 -10.31
C ILE A 75 5.83 3.14 -9.30
N LYS A 76 4.78 2.33 -9.45
CA LYS A 76 3.64 2.27 -8.55
C LYS A 76 3.24 0.81 -8.40
N CYS A 77 2.72 0.45 -7.23
CA CYS A 77 2.14 -0.88 -7.03
C CYS A 77 1.09 -1.17 -8.11
N ASP A 78 1.35 -2.24 -8.86
CA ASP A 78 0.52 -2.77 -9.94
C ASP A 78 -0.35 -3.95 -9.46
N LEU A 79 -0.40 -4.18 -8.15
CA LEU A 79 -1.10 -5.31 -7.52
C LEU A 79 -0.66 -6.67 -8.07
N CYS A 80 0.57 -6.76 -8.59
CA CYS A 80 1.13 -7.95 -9.24
C CYS A 80 0.22 -8.49 -10.35
N GLN A 81 -0.29 -7.60 -11.21
CA GLN A 81 -1.24 -7.97 -12.28
C GLN A 81 -0.71 -9.09 -13.20
N SER A 82 0.60 -9.18 -13.39
CA SER A 82 1.25 -10.20 -14.21
C SER A 82 1.45 -11.55 -13.51
N ASN A 83 1.28 -11.60 -12.18
CA ASN A 83 1.48 -12.81 -11.40
C ASN A 83 0.16 -13.61 -11.26
N PRO A 84 0.07 -14.84 -11.78
CA PRO A 84 -1.14 -15.66 -11.63
C PRO A 84 -1.42 -16.08 -10.18
N GLU A 85 -0.41 -16.13 -9.31
CA GLU A 85 -0.60 -16.46 -7.88
C GLU A 85 -1.07 -15.26 -7.03
N GLY A 86 -1.26 -14.09 -7.65
CA GLY A 86 -1.74 -12.88 -7.00
C GLY A 86 -0.64 -12.02 -6.36
N PRO A 87 -1.01 -11.09 -5.45
CA PRO A 87 -0.08 -10.11 -4.91
C PRO A 87 0.95 -10.74 -3.98
N ALA A 88 2.23 -10.64 -4.37
CA ALA A 88 3.36 -11.19 -3.63
C ALA A 88 3.43 -10.67 -2.19
N CYS A 89 3.06 -9.41 -1.96
CA CYS A 89 3.05 -8.81 -0.61
C CYS A 89 2.04 -9.46 0.34
N ALA A 90 0.89 -9.94 -0.16
CA ALA A 90 -0.09 -10.64 0.66
C ALA A 90 0.40 -12.06 0.99
N ALA A 91 1.00 -12.76 0.01
CA ALA A 91 1.54 -14.10 0.21
C ALA A 91 2.74 -14.12 1.17
N ALA A 92 3.60 -13.10 1.12
CA ALA A 92 4.78 -13.02 1.98
C ALA A 92 4.48 -12.58 3.43
N CYS A 93 3.30 -12.02 3.72
CA CYS A 93 3.01 -11.42 5.01
C CYS A 93 2.75 -12.50 6.09
N PRO A 94 3.63 -12.67 7.09
CA PRO A 94 3.49 -13.73 8.08
C PRO A 94 2.31 -13.49 9.04
N THR A 95 1.95 -12.22 9.28
CA THR A 95 0.85 -11.83 10.17
C THR A 95 -0.49 -11.72 9.43
N GLN A 96 -0.51 -11.93 8.12
CA GLN A 96 -1.70 -11.79 7.28
C GLN A 96 -2.36 -10.40 7.39
N ALA A 97 -1.57 -9.36 7.66
CA ALA A 97 -2.06 -7.99 7.81
C ALA A 97 -2.53 -7.39 6.48
N ILE A 98 -1.96 -7.84 5.37
CA ILE A 98 -2.32 -7.42 4.01
C ILE A 98 -2.96 -8.60 3.31
N PHE A 99 -4.14 -8.39 2.72
CA PHE A 99 -4.83 -9.38 1.91
C PHE A 99 -5.46 -8.72 0.68
N PHE A 100 -5.64 -9.50 -0.39
CA PHE A 100 -6.31 -9.02 -1.59
C PHE A 100 -7.82 -9.05 -1.39
N ALA A 101 -8.48 -7.91 -1.50
CA ALA A 101 -9.91 -7.76 -1.27
C ALA A 101 -10.63 -7.29 -2.53
N ASN A 102 -11.76 -7.93 -2.82
CA ASN A 102 -12.67 -7.47 -3.88
C ASN A 102 -13.62 -6.39 -3.36
N GLU A 103 -14.24 -5.65 -4.28
CA GLU A 103 -15.17 -4.56 -3.95
C GLU A 103 -16.31 -4.98 -3.01
N LYS A 104 -16.89 -6.17 -3.24
CA LYS A 104 -17.93 -6.74 -2.36
C LYS A 104 -17.44 -6.98 -0.93
N GLN A 105 -16.21 -7.46 -0.77
CA GLN A 105 -15.62 -7.72 0.55
C GLN A 105 -15.33 -6.42 1.28
N VAL A 106 -14.84 -5.40 0.57
CA VAL A 106 -14.61 -4.06 1.14
C VAL A 106 -15.94 -3.41 1.56
N ALA A 107 -16.96 -3.47 0.70
CA ALA A 107 -18.29 -2.92 1.00
C ALA A 107 -18.96 -3.64 2.18
N GLY A 108 -18.88 -4.97 2.22
CA GLY A 108 -19.39 -5.79 3.32
C GLY A 108 -18.69 -5.49 4.63
N ALA A 109 -17.35 -5.41 4.62
CA ALA A 109 -16.56 -5.05 5.80
C ALA A 109 -16.90 -3.63 6.31
N ALA A 110 -17.05 -2.65 5.41
CA ALA A 110 -17.43 -1.29 5.77
C ALA A 110 -18.85 -1.24 6.36
N LYS A 111 -19.81 -1.98 5.77
CA LYS A 111 -21.17 -2.11 6.29
C LYS A 111 -21.15 -2.70 7.71
N SER A 112 -20.49 -3.85 7.89
CA SER A 112 -20.42 -4.51 9.20
C SER A 112 -19.74 -3.64 10.25
N LYS A 113 -18.66 -2.93 9.90
CA LYS A 113 -18.01 -1.98 10.83
C LYS A 113 -18.93 -0.83 11.24
N ARG A 114 -19.73 -0.29 10.31
CA ARG A 114 -20.73 0.75 10.63
C ARG A 114 -21.82 0.22 11.57
N GLU A 115 -22.33 -0.99 11.32
CA GLU A 115 -23.32 -1.64 12.17
C GLU A 115 -22.77 -1.93 13.56
N GLN A 116 -21.54 -2.46 13.65
CA GLN A 116 -20.86 -2.73 14.92
C GLN A 116 -20.63 -1.44 15.72
N ALA A 117 -20.21 -0.35 15.08
CA ALA A 117 -20.07 0.95 15.74
C ALA A 117 -21.42 1.45 16.29
N ALA A 118 -22.49 1.35 15.51
CA ALA A 118 -23.84 1.73 15.93
C ALA A 118 -24.34 0.89 17.12
N CYS A 119 -24.10 -0.43 17.12
CA CYS A 119 -24.49 -1.34 18.20
C CYS A 119 -23.60 -1.22 19.46
N SER A 120 -22.30 -1.00 19.30
CA SER A 120 -21.37 -0.81 20.44
C SER A 120 -21.71 0.41 21.29
N GLY A 121 -22.35 1.43 20.70
CA GLY A 121 -22.90 2.58 21.41
C GLY A 121 -24.21 2.28 22.19
N ALA A 122 -24.87 1.15 21.94
CA ALA A 122 -26.04 0.72 22.72
C ALA A 122 -25.63 0.00 24.01
N ASP A 123 -24.49 -0.69 24.02
CA ASP A 123 -23.98 -1.44 25.18
C ASP A 123 -23.54 -0.52 26.34
N ILE A 124 -23.10 0.72 26.05
CA ILE A 124 -22.76 1.72 27.09
C ILE A 124 -23.97 2.21 27.89
N ASN A 125 -25.20 2.08 27.38
CA ASN A 125 -26.43 2.44 28.11
C ASN A 125 -27.11 1.26 28.83
N LEU A 126 -26.73 0.01 28.53
CA LEU A 126 -27.34 -1.18 29.14
C LEU A 126 -26.68 -1.62 30.45
N LEU A 127 -25.45 -1.19 30.73
CA LEU A 127 -24.80 -1.39 32.04
C LEU A 127 -25.43 -0.53 33.16
N GLY A 128 -26.36 0.38 32.80
CA GLY A 128 -27.15 1.16 33.74
C GLY A 128 -28.47 0.52 34.18
N ASN A 129 -28.90 -0.62 33.62
CA ASN A 129 -30.19 -1.23 34.01
C ASN A 129 -30.22 -2.77 33.87
N GLN A 130 -29.66 -3.44 34.88
CA GLN A 130 -30.05 -4.72 35.53
C GLN A 130 -30.56 -5.92 34.69
N ASN A 131 -29.97 -7.09 34.99
CA ASN A 131 -30.58 -8.43 35.00
C ASN A 131 -31.44 -8.83 33.78
N GLY A 132 -30.89 -9.61 32.83
CA GLY A 132 -31.71 -10.44 31.94
C GLY A 132 -31.08 -10.81 30.59
N ALA A 133 -30.95 -12.12 30.35
CA ALA A 133 -30.56 -12.81 29.12
C ALA A 133 -29.19 -12.43 28.50
N SER A 134 -28.23 -13.34 28.66
CA SER A 134 -26.86 -13.21 28.17
C SER A 134 -26.81 -13.00 26.65
N SER A 135 -26.10 -11.96 26.23
CA SER A 135 -25.70 -11.65 24.85
C SER A 135 -25.03 -12.81 24.10
N ALA A 136 -24.66 -13.89 24.80
CA ALA A 136 -24.21 -15.15 24.22
C ALA A 136 -25.28 -15.86 23.37
N GLU A 137 -26.57 -15.78 23.73
CA GLU A 137 -27.64 -16.50 23.00
C GLU A 137 -27.99 -15.84 21.66
N LEU A 138 -27.92 -14.50 21.56
CA LEU A 138 -28.12 -13.81 20.28
C LEU A 138 -26.94 -14.01 19.32
N ARG A 139 -25.71 -14.03 19.82
CA ARG A 139 -24.50 -14.31 19.01
C ARG A 139 -24.51 -15.73 18.41
N ALA A 140 -25.05 -16.71 19.13
CA ALA A 140 -25.18 -18.08 18.64
C ALA A 140 -26.18 -18.21 17.47
N LYS A 141 -27.23 -17.38 17.43
CA LYS A 141 -28.19 -17.38 16.32
C LYS A 141 -27.64 -16.73 15.05
N LEU A 142 -26.90 -15.63 15.17
CA LEU A 142 -26.29 -14.95 14.02
C LEU A 142 -25.24 -15.82 13.29
N ASN A 143 -24.49 -16.65 14.03
CA ASN A 143 -23.51 -17.57 13.43
C ASN A 143 -24.13 -18.77 12.70
N LYS A 144 -25.40 -19.11 12.99
CA LYS A 144 -26.09 -20.23 12.35
C LYS A 144 -26.65 -19.85 10.97
N GLU A 145 -27.00 -18.59 10.76
CA GLU A 145 -27.50 -18.09 9.47
C GLU A 145 -26.38 -17.95 8.42
N ASN A 146 -25.16 -17.57 8.83
CA ASN A 146 -23.99 -17.47 7.92
C ASN A 146 -23.42 -18.82 7.46
N SER A 147 -23.91 -19.94 7.99
CA SER A 147 -23.46 -21.30 7.60
C SER A 147 -24.24 -21.89 6.42
N HIS A 148 -25.31 -21.21 5.96
CA HIS A 148 -26.18 -21.69 4.87
C HIS A 148 -25.91 -21.04 3.50
N ASP A 149 -25.05 -20.00 3.41
CA ASP A 149 -24.73 -19.26 2.18
C ASP A 149 -23.37 -19.65 1.54
N LEU A 150 -22.88 -20.86 1.83
CA LEU A 150 -21.61 -21.41 1.30
C LEU A 150 -21.79 -22.73 0.51
N ALA A 151 -22.99 -22.98 -0.02
CA ALA A 151 -23.28 -24.07 -0.94
C ALA A 151 -23.57 -23.53 -2.36
#